data_AF-H0HUB0-F1
#
_entry.id   AF-H0HUB0-F1
#
_cell.length_a   1.000
_cell.length_b   1.000
_cell.length_c   1.000
_cell.angle_alpha   90.00
_cell.angle_beta   90.00
_cell.angle_gamma   90.00
#
_symmetry.space_group_name_H-M   'P 1'
#
loop_
_entity.id
_entity.type
_entity.pdbx_description
1 polymer ?
#
loop_
_entity_poly.entity_id
_entity_poly.type
_entity_poly.pdbx_seq_one_letter_code
_entity_poly.pdbx_strand_id
1 'polypeptide(L)' 'MELPAAIEGLGIAIVRLTLVKQELMNKQLVVLFESDVVRDHYSFVFHESKLRSNGFRSFRNWLREAVAQ' A
#
# COMPACT_ATOMS: atom_id res chain seq x y z
N MET A 1 0.20 11.47 10.45
CA MET A 1 -0.63 12.48 9.78
C MET A 1 0.33 13.46 9.08
N GLU A 2 1.20 12.94 8.19
CA GLU A 2 2.41 13.68 7.73
C GLU A 2 2.45 13.89 6.21
N LEU A 3 1.60 13.18 5.46
CA LEU A 3 1.55 13.32 4.00
C LEU A 3 1.19 14.74 3.52
N PRO A 4 0.23 15.47 4.14
CA PRO A 4 -0.12 16.82 3.69
C PRO A 4 1.06 17.80 3.77
N ALA A 5 1.87 17.73 4.83
CA ALA A 5 3.00 18.64 5.02
C ALA A 5 4.10 18.45 3.96
N ALA A 6 4.37 17.21 3.56
CA ALA A 6 5.33 16.92 2.49
C ALA A 6 4.85 17.43 1.12
N ILE A 7 3.55 17.29 0.84
CA ILE A 7 2.93 17.84 -0.39
C ILE A 7 3.00 19.36 -0.43
N GLU A 8 2.88 20.02 0.73
CA GLU A 8 3.03 21.48 0.88
C GLU A 8 4.50 21.96 0.87
N GLY A 9 5.47 21.05 0.76
CA GLY A 9 6.90 21.40 0.71
C GLY A 9 7.51 21.75 2.06
N LEU A 10 6.87 21.37 3.17
CA LEU A 10 7.34 21.65 4.53
C LEU A 10 8.43 20.69 5.03
N GLY A 11 8.84 19.72 4.21
CA GLY A 11 9.92 18.79 4.55
C GLY A 11 9.92 17.50 3.74
N ILE A 12 10.58 16.49 4.28
CA ILE A 12 10.72 15.14 3.72
C ILE A 12 9.95 14.18 4.60
N ALA A 13 9.20 13.25 3.99
CA ALA A 13 8.48 12.21 4.72
C ALA A 13 8.90 10.82 4.24
N ILE A 14 9.00 9.88 5.19
CA ILE A 14 9.17 8.45 4.89
C ILE A 14 7.79 7.83 4.86
N VAL A 15 7.35 7.44 3.67
CA VAL A 15 6.01 6.92 3.43
C VAL A 15 6.06 5.68 2.55
N ARG A 16 4.99 4.89 2.59
CA ARG A 16 4.83 3.74 1.70
C ARG A 16 4.53 4.24 0.29
N LEU A 17 5.29 3.74 -0.69
CA LEU A 17 5.15 4.15 -2.08
C LEU A 17 3.71 3.99 -2.61
N THR A 18 3.01 2.92 -2.19
CA THR A 18 1.63 2.65 -2.58
C THR A 18 0.63 3.72 -2.14
N LEU A 19 0.92 4.46 -1.08
CA LEU A 19 0.05 5.50 -0.54
C LEU A 19 0.23 6.85 -1.24
N VAL A 20 1.27 7.02 -2.05
CA VAL A 20 1.65 8.30 -2.68
C VAL A 20 1.84 8.20 -4.19
N LYS A 21 1.38 7.10 -4.80
CA LYS A 21 1.52 6.88 -6.25
C LYS A 21 0.91 8.01 -7.07
N GLN A 22 -0.26 8.52 -6.64
CA GLN A 22 -0.97 9.56 -7.38
C GLN A 22 -0.22 10.90 -7.32
N GLU A 23 0.28 11.27 -6.16
CA GLU A 23 1.04 12.50 -5.93
C GLU A 23 2.37 12.47 -6.71
N LEU A 24 3.02 11.31 -6.78
CA LEU A 24 4.20 11.10 -7.63
C LEU A 24 3.86 11.22 -9.12
N MET A 25 2.77 10.58 -9.58
CA MET A 25 2.30 10.70 -10.98
C MET A 25 1.96 12.14 -11.36
N ASN A 26 1.36 12.87 -10.43
CA ASN A 26 1.00 14.28 -10.58
C ASN A 26 2.19 15.24 -10.41
N LYS A 27 3.39 14.72 -10.11
CA LYS A 27 4.61 15.50 -9.82
C LYS A 27 4.48 16.46 -8.63
N GLN A 28 3.60 16.14 -7.68
CA GLN A 28 3.46 16.86 -6.42
C GLN A 28 4.50 16.42 -5.39
N LEU A 29 5.05 15.22 -5.55
CA LEU A 29 6.14 14.67 -4.75
C LEU A 29 7.25 14.16 -5.67
N VAL A 30 8.46 14.04 -5.11
CA VAL A 30 9.63 13.43 -5.76
C VAL A 30 10.25 12.38 -4.84
N VAL A 31 10.79 11.31 -5.42
CA VAL A 31 11.52 10.29 -4.66
C VAL A 31 12.98 10.71 -4.51
N LEU A 32 13.46 10.80 -3.27
CA LEU A 32 14.85 11.20 -3.00
C LEU A 32 15.84 10.03 -3.04
N PHE A 33 15.38 8.80 -2.72
CA PHE A 33 16.22 7.61 -2.61
C PHE A 33 15.54 6.40 -3.28
N GLU A 34 15.63 6.31 -4.61
CA GLU A 34 14.94 5.26 -5.38
C GLU A 34 15.52 3.85 -5.14
N SER A 35 16.78 3.73 -4.74
CA SER A 35 17.45 2.44 -4.52
C SER A 35 17.16 1.81 -3.15
N ASP A 36 16.69 2.59 -2.18
CA ASP A 36 16.60 2.19 -0.77
C ASP A 36 15.17 1.79 -0.37
N VAL A 37 14.39 1.30 -1.33
CA VAL A 37 13.00 0.91 -1.08
C VAL A 37 12.96 -0.36 -0.22
N VAL A 38 12.57 -0.18 1.04
CA VAL A 38 12.24 -1.29 1.94
C VAL A 38 11.01 -2.01 1.39
N ARG A 39 11.12 -3.32 1.15
CA ARG A 39 10.01 -4.16 0.71
C ARG A 39 9.05 -4.43 1.86
N ASP A 40 7.85 -3.85 1.78
CA ASP A 40 6.76 -4.16 2.70
C ASP A 40 6.23 -5.59 2.47
N HIS A 41 5.92 -6.29 3.56
CA HIS A 41 5.20 -7.57 3.54
C HIS A 41 3.84 -7.41 4.22
N TYR A 42 2.76 -7.60 3.46
CA TYR A 42 1.39 -7.55 3.99
C TYR A 42 0.87 -8.96 4.25
N SER A 43 0.19 -9.15 5.38
CA SER A 43 -0.45 -10.41 5.74
C SER A 43 -1.96 -10.24 5.85
N PHE A 44 -2.71 -11.14 5.23
CA PHE A 44 -4.17 -11.24 5.40
C PHE A 44 -4.48 -12.29 6.47
N VAL A 45 -4.85 -11.83 7.67
CA VAL A 45 -5.05 -12.69 8.85
C VAL A 45 -6.54 -12.94 9.08
N PHE A 46 -6.91 -14.20 9.26
CA PHE A 46 -8.30 -14.62 9.52
C PHE A 46 -8.32 -15.91 10.34
N HIS A 47 -9.42 -16.14 11.06
CA HIS A 47 -9.63 -17.39 11.77
C HIS A 47 -9.97 -18.53 10.78
N GLU A 48 -9.40 -19.72 10.99
CA GLU A 48 -9.54 -20.87 10.08
C GLU A 48 -11.00 -21.24 9.80
N SER A 49 -11.89 -21.06 10.79
CA SER A 49 -13.33 -21.32 10.62
C SER A 49 -13.98 -20.53 9.47
N LYS A 50 -13.41 -19.38 9.09
CA LYS A 50 -13.89 -18.58 7.95
C LYS A 50 -13.75 -19.31 6.62
N LEU A 51 -12.81 -20.26 6.50
CA LEU A 51 -12.64 -21.08 5.30
C LEU A 51 -13.85 -21.98 5.00
N ARG A 52 -14.76 -22.19 5.96
CA ARG A 52 -16.01 -22.94 5.73
C ARG A 52 -17.01 -22.18 4.87
N SER A 53 -16.92 -20.84 4.84
CA SER A 53 -17.81 -20.00 4.04
C SER A 53 -17.36 -19.93 2.59
N ASN A 54 -18.23 -20.33 1.66
CA ASN A 54 -18.02 -20.16 0.22
C ASN A 54 -17.70 -18.71 -0.14
N GLY A 55 -18.48 -17.76 0.39
CA GLY A 55 -18.29 -16.34 0.12
C GLY A 55 -16.92 -15.84 0.60
N PHE A 56 -16.46 -16.29 1.78
CA PHE A 56 -15.14 -15.92 2.28
C PHE A 56 -14.01 -16.49 1.40
N ARG A 57 -14.15 -17.74 0.94
CA ARG A 57 -13.17 -18.34 0.02
C ARG A 57 -13.10 -17.57 -1.30
N SER A 58 -14.24 -17.21 -1.87
CA SER A 58 -14.29 -16.39 -3.10
C SER A 58 -13.64 -15.02 -2.90
N PHE A 59 -13.98 -14.33 -1.80
CA PHE A 59 -13.35 -13.04 -1.46
C PHE A 59 -11.84 -13.17 -1.28
N ARG A 60 -11.37 -14.18 -0.53
CA ARG A 60 -9.93 -14.41 -0.32
C ARG A 60 -9.19 -14.67 -1.63
N ASN A 61 -9.77 -15.47 -2.53
CA ASN A 61 -9.16 -15.78 -3.82
C ASN A 61 -9.10 -14.53 -4.70
N TRP A 62 -10.21 -13.78 -4.78
CA TRP A 62 -10.25 -12.50 -5.47
C TRP A 62 -9.23 -11.52 -4.89
N LEU A 63 -9.15 -11.37 -3.56
CA LEU A 63 -8.23 -10.44 -2.91
C LEU A 63 -6.77 -10.79 -3.25
N ARG A 64 -6.43 -12.08 -3.23
CA ARG A 64 -5.10 -12.57 -3.61
C ARG A 64 -4.75 -12.20 -5.06
N GLU A 65 -5.70 -12.27 -5.97
CA GLU A 65 -5.51 -11.86 -7.37
C GLU A 65 -5.41 -10.35 -7.51
N ALA A 66 -6.24 -9.59 -6.79
CA ALA A 66 -6.28 -8.14 -6.84
C ALA A 66 -5.00 -7.47 -6.31
N VAL A 67 -4.31 -8.08 -5.35
CA VAL A 67 -3.06 -7.54 -4.78
C VAL A 67 -1.79 -8.07 -5.46
N ALA A 68 -1.91 -9.02 -6.39
CA ALA A 68 -0.78 -9.54 -7.17
C ALA A 68 -0.45 -8.67 -8.40
N GLN A 69 -1.26 -7.64 -8.67
CA GLN A 69 -1.07 -6.63 -9.71
C GLN A 69 -0.33 -5.40 -9.16
#